data_AF-A0A2V9QLY1-F1
#
_entry.id   AF-A0A2V9QLY1-F1
#
_cell.length_a   1.000
_cell.length_b   1.000
_cell.length_c   1.000
_cell.angle_alpha   90.00
_cell.angle_beta   90.00
_cell.angle_gamma   90.00
#
_symmetry.space_group_name_H-M   'P 1'
#
loop_
_entity.id
_entity.type
_entity.pdbx_description
1 polymer ?
#
loop_
_entity_poly.entity_id
_entity_poly.type
_entity_poly.pdbx_seq_one_letter_code
_entity_poly.pdbx_strand_id
1 'polypeptide(L)'
;MIAKNALKHGFFSKCLLIPHPDGKEDPTEYQDFHAALREHYQPLDFLEEPWVEKIAVWSWRLRRLVRCESGQIVRALAEHSHEIKQSSDRDSIELELAELSSPEIDAITDHLFLPLKEELDKLLRYEAMINKQLNHAIAELERLQRRRDGESVPALVSVDISGRD
;
A
#
# COMPACT_ATOMS: atom_id res chain seq x y z
N MET A 1 -25.91 19.32 19.07
CA MET A 1 -24.45 19.53 19.16
C MET A 1 -23.79 18.24 19.66
N ILE A 2 -23.69 17.22 18.80
CA ILE A 2 -23.12 15.90 19.14
C ILE A 2 -22.34 15.45 17.90
N ALA A 3 -21.00 15.42 17.97
CA ALA A 3 -20.11 14.63 17.07
C ALA A 3 -18.61 14.97 17.19
N LYS A 4 -18.17 16.01 17.92
CA LYS A 4 -16.72 16.36 17.93
C LYS A 4 -15.80 15.30 18.58
N ASN A 5 -16.35 14.39 19.40
CA ASN A 5 -15.54 13.41 20.14
C ASN A 5 -15.37 12.06 19.41
N ALA A 6 -16.17 11.74 18.40
CA ALA A 6 -16.04 10.50 17.64
C ALA A 6 -14.84 10.52 16.67
N LEU A 7 -14.35 11.71 16.32
CA LEU A 7 -13.27 11.93 15.36
C LEU A 7 -11.85 11.74 15.92
N LYS A 8 -11.69 11.51 17.23
CA LYS A 8 -10.36 11.25 17.81
C LYS A 8 -9.81 9.88 17.40
N HIS A 9 -10.69 8.93 17.10
CA HIS A 9 -10.34 7.64 16.50
C HIS A 9 -11.39 7.30 15.46
N GLY A 10 -11.00 7.41 14.19
CA GLY A 10 -11.83 7.02 13.05
C GLY A 10 -12.43 5.61 13.22
N PHE A 11 -13.62 5.40 12.66
CA PHE A 11 -14.37 4.14 12.77
C PHE A 11 -13.58 2.95 12.23
N PHE A 12 -12.92 3.12 11.09
CA PHE A 12 -12.08 2.14 10.42
C PHE A 12 -10.67 2.06 11.00
N SER A 13 -10.11 3.17 11.48
CA SER A 13 -8.75 3.24 12.05
C SER A 13 -8.54 2.30 13.25
N LYS A 14 -9.58 2.10 14.07
CA LYS A 14 -9.50 1.26 15.28
C LYS A 14 -9.11 -0.19 15.01
N CYS A 15 -9.47 -0.72 13.85
CA CYS A 15 -9.17 -2.10 13.44
C CYS A 15 -8.10 -2.16 12.35
N LEU A 16 -7.52 -1.02 11.97
CA LEU A 16 -6.53 -0.98 10.91
C LEU A 16 -5.18 -1.48 11.42
N LEU A 17 -4.66 -0.86 12.49
CA LEU A 17 -3.30 -1.10 12.97
C LEU A 17 -3.15 -2.48 13.61
N ILE A 18 -1.99 -3.10 13.38
CA ILE A 18 -1.66 -4.43 13.90
C ILE A 18 -0.74 -4.25 15.12
N PRO A 19 -1.24 -4.40 16.36
CA PRO A 19 -0.43 -4.26 17.57
C PRO A 19 0.40 -5.54 17.77
N HIS A 20 1.42 -5.74 16.93
CA HIS A 20 2.36 -6.85 17.02
C HIS A 20 3.80 -6.33 16.98
N PRO A 21 4.72 -6.86 17.81
CA PRO A 21 6.13 -6.44 17.81
C PRO A 21 6.76 -6.45 16.42
N ASP A 22 6.50 -7.50 15.64
CA ASP A 22 7.03 -7.63 14.28
C ASP A 22 6.25 -6.81 13.22
N GLY A 23 5.07 -6.30 13.57
CA GLY A 23 4.25 -5.48 12.68
C GLY A 23 4.91 -4.13 12.37
N LYS A 24 5.70 -3.60 13.32
CA LYS A 24 6.40 -2.30 13.23
C LYS A 24 5.50 -1.16 12.76
N GLU A 25 4.26 -1.15 13.23
CA GLU A 25 3.30 -0.09 12.91
C GLU A 25 3.17 0.87 14.09
N ASP A 26 3.44 2.14 13.86
CA ASP A 26 3.32 3.17 14.88
C ASP A 26 1.94 3.85 14.80
N PRO A 27 1.13 3.78 15.88
CA PRO A 27 -0.12 4.52 15.95
C PRO A 27 0.04 6.03 15.81
N THR A 28 1.16 6.59 16.25
CA THR A 28 1.47 8.02 16.12
C THR A 28 1.65 8.39 14.65
N GLU A 29 2.47 7.62 13.92
CA GLU A 29 2.69 7.84 12.49
C GLU A 29 1.37 7.78 11.69
N TYR A 30 0.48 6.83 12.02
CA TYR A 30 -0.83 6.78 11.38
C TYR A 30 -1.70 8.01 11.72
N GLN A 31 -1.68 8.45 12.98
CA GLN A 31 -2.43 9.62 13.42
C GLN A 31 -1.93 10.90 12.72
N ASP A 32 -0.62 11.09 12.63
CA ASP A 32 0.00 12.21 11.93
C ASP A 32 -0.34 12.21 10.45
N PHE A 33 -0.28 11.04 9.81
CA PHE A 33 -0.68 10.88 8.41
C PHE A 33 -2.16 11.23 8.19
N HIS A 34 -3.05 10.73 9.04
CA HIS A 34 -4.48 11.05 8.96
C HIS A 34 -4.74 12.54 9.25
N ALA A 35 -4.01 13.15 10.19
CA ALA A 35 -4.10 14.58 10.47
C ALA A 35 -3.68 15.42 9.25
N ALA A 36 -2.58 15.05 8.58
CA ALA A 36 -2.14 15.72 7.35
C ALA A 36 -3.18 15.61 6.22
N LEU A 37 -3.82 14.46 6.05
CA LEU A 37 -4.92 14.30 5.09
C LEU A 37 -6.11 15.21 5.42
N ARG A 38 -6.48 15.32 6.70
CA ARG A 38 -7.55 16.23 7.13
C ARG A 38 -7.18 17.70 6.92
N GLU A 39 -5.92 18.07 7.16
CA GLU A 39 -5.44 19.43 6.90
C GLU A 39 -5.49 19.77 5.41
N HIS A 40 -5.09 18.83 4.56
CA HIS A 40 -5.13 18.98 3.10
C HIS A 40 -6.56 19.10 2.57
N TYR A 41 -7.43 18.12 2.90
CA TYR A 41 -8.77 18.06 2.32
C TYR A 41 -9.78 18.97 3.03
N GLN A 42 -9.55 19.37 4.29
CA GLN A 42 -10.45 20.22 5.06
C GLN A 42 -11.91 19.71 5.05
N PRO A 43 -12.16 18.47 5.53
CA PRO A 43 -13.52 17.93 5.58
C PRO A 43 -14.41 18.79 6.49
N LEU A 44 -15.57 19.19 5.98
CA LEU A 44 -16.48 20.11 6.70
C LEU A 44 -17.46 19.39 7.63
N ASP A 45 -17.99 18.25 7.21
CA ASP A 45 -19.14 17.61 7.84
C ASP A 45 -19.03 16.08 7.92
N PHE A 46 -20.08 15.45 8.44
CA PHE A 46 -20.14 14.00 8.59
C PHE A 46 -20.21 13.22 7.26
N LEU A 47 -20.41 13.89 6.12
CA LEU A 47 -20.40 13.27 4.79
C LEU A 47 -18.98 13.20 4.22
N GLU A 48 -18.18 14.24 4.42
CA GLU A 48 -16.79 14.31 3.92
C GLU A 48 -15.83 13.50 4.81
N GLU A 49 -16.02 13.55 6.13
CA GLU A 49 -15.10 12.92 7.10
C GLU A 49 -14.82 11.42 6.88
N PRO A 50 -15.85 10.58 6.62
CA PRO A 50 -15.61 9.16 6.38
C PRO A 50 -14.78 8.88 5.12
N TRP A 51 -14.81 9.78 4.13
CA TRP A 51 -14.01 9.62 2.92
C TRP A 51 -12.54 9.93 3.16
N VAL A 52 -12.23 10.98 3.92
CA VAL A 52 -10.85 11.26 4.37
C VAL A 52 -10.30 10.08 5.17
N GLU A 53 -11.10 9.51 6.06
CA GLU A 53 -10.69 8.34 6.83
C GLU A 53 -10.44 7.12 5.92
N LYS A 54 -11.31 6.87 4.93
CA LYS A 54 -11.12 5.79 3.95
C LYS A 54 -9.84 5.97 3.14
N ILE A 55 -9.53 7.19 2.70
CA ILE A 55 -8.27 7.50 2.00
C ILE A 55 -7.09 7.08 2.90
N ALA A 56 -7.09 7.50 4.16
CA ALA A 56 -6.04 7.13 5.10
C ALA A 56 -5.89 5.61 5.27
N VAL A 57 -7.00 4.90 5.42
CA VAL A 57 -7.04 3.43 5.57
C VAL A 57 -6.48 2.72 4.34
N TRP A 58 -6.88 3.12 3.13
CA TRP A 58 -6.44 2.48 1.90
C TRP A 58 -4.98 2.81 1.59
N SER A 59 -4.53 4.04 1.83
CA SER A 59 -3.12 4.40 1.74
C SER A 59 -2.25 3.61 2.71
N TRP A 60 -2.71 3.38 3.94
CA TRP A 60 -1.97 2.56 4.91
C TRP A 60 -1.89 1.09 4.48
N ARG A 61 -2.97 0.55 3.90
CA ARG A 61 -2.96 -0.80 3.31
C ARG A 61 -2.01 -0.90 2.11
N LEU A 62 -1.94 0.13 1.27
CA LEU A 62 -0.96 0.21 0.18
C LEU A 62 0.47 0.19 0.72
N ARG A 63 0.75 0.95 1.78
CA ARG A 63 2.07 0.92 2.45
C ARG A 63 2.46 -0.48 2.93
N ARG A 64 1.51 -1.26 3.48
CA ARG A 64 1.76 -2.66 3.85
C ARG A 64 2.11 -3.53 2.65
N LEU A 65 1.43 -3.31 1.52
CA LEU A 65 1.69 -4.06 0.30
C LEU A 65 3.12 -3.83 -0.20
N VAL A 66 3.55 -2.56 -0.28
CA VAL A 66 4.92 -2.17 -0.66
C VAL A 66 5.96 -2.77 0.30
N ARG A 67 5.68 -2.76 1.62
CA ARG A 67 6.55 -3.41 2.61
C ARG A 67 6.61 -4.93 2.43
N CYS A 68 5.49 -5.57 2.10
CA CYS A 68 5.41 -7.01 1.86
C CYS A 68 6.23 -7.41 0.64
N GLU A 69 6.13 -6.66 -0.46
CA GLU A 69 6.95 -6.83 -1.66
C GLU A 69 8.44 -6.70 -1.34
N SER A 70 8.83 -5.61 -0.67
CA SER A 70 10.21 -5.40 -0.23
C SER A 70 10.72 -6.54 0.66
N GLY A 71 9.87 -7.03 1.57
CA GLY A 71 10.20 -8.14 2.46
C GLY A 71 10.39 -9.47 1.73
N GLN A 72 9.60 -9.75 0.69
CA GLN A 72 9.75 -10.94 -0.16
C GLN A 72 11.09 -10.91 -0.91
N ILE A 73 11.46 -9.75 -1.46
CA ILE A 73 12.74 -9.56 -2.15
C ILE A 73 13.91 -9.80 -1.20
N VAL A 74 13.89 -9.16 -0.02
CA VAL A 74 14.96 -9.31 1.00
C VAL A 74 15.08 -10.78 1.44
N ARG A 75 13.94 -11.47 1.59
CA ARG A 75 13.93 -12.90 1.94
C ARG A 75 14.52 -13.76 0.82
N ALA A 76 14.14 -13.55 -0.43
CA ALA A 76 14.66 -14.29 -1.57
C ALA A 76 16.19 -14.12 -1.73
N LEU A 77 16.69 -12.89 -1.55
CA LEU A 77 18.12 -12.61 -1.54
C LEU A 77 18.86 -13.32 -0.40
N ALA A 78 18.28 -13.33 0.81
CA ALA A 78 18.86 -14.03 1.95
C ALA A 78 18.92 -15.54 1.71
N GLU A 79 17.84 -16.16 1.24
CA GLU A 79 17.77 -17.58 0.89
C GLU A 79 18.81 -17.94 -0.18
N HIS A 80 18.92 -17.16 -1.25
CA HIS A 80 19.93 -17.34 -2.29
C HIS A 80 21.36 -17.25 -1.74
N SER A 81 21.64 -16.27 -0.88
CA SER A 81 22.95 -16.14 -0.24
C SER A 81 23.30 -17.34 0.66
N HIS A 82 22.30 -17.92 1.34
CA HIS A 82 22.47 -19.12 2.16
C HIS A 82 22.72 -20.37 1.32
N GLU A 83 22.07 -20.50 0.15
CA GLU A 83 22.31 -21.61 -0.79
C GLU A 83 23.70 -21.55 -1.42
N ILE A 84 24.18 -20.36 -1.80
CA ILE A 84 25.56 -20.17 -2.27
C ILE A 84 26.57 -20.58 -1.18
N LYS A 85 26.32 -20.18 0.07
CA LYS A 85 27.20 -20.50 1.22
C LYS A 85 27.19 -21.98 1.61
N GLN A 86 26.08 -22.70 1.41
CA GLN A 86 25.97 -24.13 1.71
C GLN A 86 26.46 -25.04 0.58
N SER A 87 26.41 -24.59 -0.67
CA SER A 87 26.88 -25.34 -1.84
C SER A 87 28.39 -25.20 -2.09
N SER A 88 29.03 -24.19 -1.49
CA SER A 88 30.46 -23.92 -1.61
C SER A 88 31.20 -24.23 -0.31
N ASP A 89 31.97 -25.33 -0.30
CA ASP A 89 33.03 -25.61 0.68
C ASP A 89 34.25 -24.67 0.49
N ARG A 90 34.06 -23.40 0.09
CA ARG A 90 35.12 -22.55 -0.50
C ARG A 90 34.98 -21.06 -0.20
N ASP A 91 35.92 -20.54 0.57
CA ASP A 91 36.24 -19.11 0.77
C ASP A 91 36.56 -18.32 -0.53
N SER A 92 36.60 -18.97 -1.70
CA SER A 92 37.06 -18.36 -2.96
C SER A 92 35.95 -17.75 -3.84
N ILE A 93 34.67 -18.06 -3.64
CA ILE A 93 33.58 -17.56 -4.52
C ILE A 93 32.99 -16.22 -4.03
N GLU A 94 33.01 -15.94 -2.72
CA GLU A 94 32.41 -14.72 -2.15
C GLU A 94 33.20 -13.45 -2.54
N LEU A 95 34.51 -13.55 -2.81
CA LEU A 95 35.29 -12.45 -3.41
C LEU A 95 34.99 -12.23 -4.90
N GLU A 96 34.63 -13.28 -5.64
CA GLU A 96 34.49 -13.22 -7.12
C GLU A 96 33.13 -12.61 -7.53
N LEU A 97 32.05 -12.91 -6.80
CA LEU A 97 30.70 -12.36 -7.07
C LEU A 97 30.59 -10.85 -6.79
N ALA A 98 31.34 -10.33 -5.81
CA ALA A 98 31.34 -8.91 -5.48
C ALA A 98 32.06 -8.04 -6.54
N GLU A 99 32.96 -8.64 -7.33
CA GLU A 99 33.70 -7.97 -8.40
C GLU A 99 33.01 -8.07 -9.77
N LEU A 100 31.96 -8.89 -9.91
CA LEU A 100 31.28 -9.21 -11.17
C LEU A 100 29.89 -8.56 -11.31
N SER A 101 29.69 -7.29 -10.92
CA SER A 101 28.46 -6.57 -11.33
C SER A 101 28.49 -6.35 -12.85
N SER A 102 28.17 -7.41 -13.59
CA SER A 102 27.97 -7.47 -15.02
C SER A 102 26.46 -7.57 -15.26
N PRO A 103 25.96 -7.03 -16.37
CA PRO A 103 24.53 -7.11 -16.72
C PRO A 103 24.03 -8.56 -16.83
N GLU A 104 24.91 -9.54 -17.08
CA GLU A 104 24.55 -10.95 -17.03
C GLU A 104 24.24 -11.46 -15.61
N ILE A 105 24.95 -10.98 -14.58
CA ILE A 105 24.69 -11.34 -13.17
C ILE A 105 23.42 -10.68 -12.64
N ASP A 106 23.17 -9.43 -13.03
CA ASP A 106 21.91 -8.74 -12.71
C ASP A 106 20.72 -9.49 -13.33
N ALA A 107 20.83 -9.90 -14.60
CA ALA A 107 19.79 -10.71 -15.26
C ALA A 107 19.58 -12.10 -14.62
N ILE A 108 20.63 -12.69 -14.03
CA ILE A 108 20.51 -13.95 -13.29
C ILE A 108 19.77 -13.74 -11.98
N THR A 109 19.92 -12.60 -11.30
CA THR A 109 19.29 -12.34 -9.99
C THR A 109 17.91 -11.67 -10.09
N ASP A 110 17.54 -11.13 -11.24
CA ASP A 110 16.23 -10.50 -11.49
C ASP A 110 15.02 -11.38 -11.14
N HIS A 111 15.13 -12.69 -11.31
CA HIS A 111 14.06 -13.62 -10.93
C HIS A 111 13.80 -13.64 -9.41
N LEU A 112 14.75 -13.21 -8.58
CA LEU A 112 14.60 -13.07 -7.12
C LEU A 112 13.82 -11.81 -6.73
N PHE A 113 13.67 -10.85 -7.64
CA PHE A 113 12.92 -9.63 -7.42
C PHE A 113 11.42 -9.78 -7.72
N LEU A 114 11.02 -10.89 -8.32
CA LEU A 114 9.64 -11.20 -8.65
C LEU A 114 9.13 -12.39 -7.82
N PRO A 115 7.99 -12.26 -7.13
CA PRO A 115 7.36 -13.39 -6.46
C PRO A 115 6.99 -14.53 -7.43
N LEU A 116 6.80 -15.73 -6.89
CA LEU A 116 6.22 -16.85 -7.65
C LEU A 116 4.88 -16.44 -8.24
N LYS A 117 4.55 -16.97 -9.44
CA LYS A 117 3.36 -16.56 -10.22
C LYS A 117 2.07 -16.49 -9.38
N GLU A 118 1.82 -17.46 -8.51
CA GLU A 118 0.61 -17.50 -7.68
C GLU A 118 0.59 -16.42 -6.58
N GLU A 119 1.75 -16.08 -6.01
CA GLU A 119 1.90 -15.03 -5.00
C GLU A 119 1.83 -13.65 -5.66
N LEU A 120 2.45 -13.51 -6.83
CA LEU A 120 2.37 -12.32 -7.67
C LEU A 120 0.92 -12.01 -8.06
N ASP A 121 0.15 -13.00 -8.53
CA ASP A 121 -1.26 -12.82 -8.88
C ASP A 121 -2.10 -12.34 -7.68
N LYS A 122 -1.82 -12.85 -6.47
CA LYS A 122 -2.50 -12.40 -5.24
C LYS A 122 -2.13 -10.96 -4.91
N LEU A 123 -0.84 -10.63 -5.02
CA LEU A 123 -0.31 -9.29 -4.74
C LEU A 123 -0.93 -8.26 -5.69
N LEU A 124 -0.90 -8.53 -7.00
CA LEU A 124 -1.46 -7.66 -8.04
C LEU A 124 -2.97 -7.47 -7.90
N ARG A 125 -3.73 -8.52 -7.56
CA ARG A 125 -5.18 -8.40 -7.31
C ARG A 125 -5.45 -7.54 -6.07
N TYR A 126 -4.63 -7.69 -5.03
CA TYR A 126 -4.76 -6.89 -3.82
C TYR A 126 -4.41 -5.43 -4.08
N GLU A 127 -3.36 -5.17 -4.86
CA GLU A 127 -2.96 -3.84 -5.33
C GLU A 127 -4.09 -3.17 -6.12
N ALA A 128 -4.61 -3.86 -7.13
CA ALA A 128 -5.69 -3.36 -7.98
C ALA A 128 -6.94 -3.03 -7.16
N MET A 129 -7.28 -3.89 -6.18
CA MET A 129 -8.38 -3.63 -5.25
C MET A 129 -8.12 -2.38 -4.40
N ILE A 130 -6.94 -2.25 -3.79
CA ILE A 130 -6.59 -1.08 -2.96
C ILE A 130 -6.65 0.20 -3.79
N ASN A 131 -6.01 0.21 -4.97
CA ASN A 131 -5.99 1.36 -5.86
C ASN A 131 -7.40 1.75 -6.31
N LYS A 132 -8.26 0.77 -6.64
CA LYS A 132 -9.67 1.03 -6.96
C LYS A 132 -10.40 1.70 -5.80
N GLN A 133 -10.23 1.18 -4.58
CA GLN A 133 -10.90 1.73 -3.41
C GLN A 133 -10.37 3.11 -3.01
N LEU A 134 -9.07 3.34 -3.14
CA LEU A 134 -8.43 4.63 -2.90
C LEU A 134 -8.91 5.68 -3.90
N ASN A 135 -8.86 5.37 -5.20
CA ASN A 135 -9.32 6.26 -6.25
C ASN A 135 -10.81 6.59 -6.11
N HIS A 136 -11.63 5.60 -5.75
CA HIS A 136 -13.04 5.83 -5.48
C HIS A 136 -13.26 6.77 -4.28
N ALA A 137 -12.51 6.59 -3.20
CA ALA A 137 -12.63 7.43 -2.02
C ALA A 137 -12.23 8.88 -2.29
N ILE A 138 -11.14 9.09 -3.04
CA ILE A 138 -10.70 10.43 -3.48
C ILE A 138 -11.77 11.06 -4.37
N ALA A 139 -12.25 10.34 -5.38
CA ALA A 139 -13.25 10.85 -6.31
C ALA A 139 -14.55 11.27 -5.60
N GLU A 140 -15.06 10.47 -4.67
CA GLU A 140 -16.27 10.80 -3.90
C GLU A 140 -16.07 12.00 -2.97
N LEU A 141 -14.90 12.10 -2.32
CA LEU A 141 -14.58 13.26 -1.48
C LEU A 141 -14.56 14.55 -2.31
N GLU A 142 -13.81 14.57 -3.40
CA GLU A 142 -13.75 15.74 -4.27
C GLU A 142 -15.12 16.08 -4.87
N ARG A 143 -15.96 15.07 -5.15
CA ARG A 143 -17.34 15.26 -5.61
C ARG A 143 -18.18 16.01 -4.59
N LEU A 144 -18.06 15.68 -3.31
CA LEU A 144 -18.75 16.36 -2.22
C LEU A 144 -18.24 17.79 -2.05
N GLN A 145 -16.92 17.98 -2.12
CA GLN A 145 -16.30 19.30 -1.97
C GLN A 145 -16.65 20.24 -3.12
N ARG A 146 -16.65 19.77 -4.36
CA ARG A 146 -17.14 20.56 -5.51
C ARG A 146 -18.61 20.97 -5.34
N ARG A 147 -19.45 20.07 -4.83
CA ARG A 147 -20.87 20.41 -4.52
C ARG A 147 -20.99 21.46 -3.43
N ARG A 148 -20.16 21.37 -2.39
CA ARG A 148 -20.07 22.37 -1.31
C ARG A 148 -19.66 23.74 -1.86
N ASP A 149 -18.73 23.76 -2.80
CA ASP A 149 -18.21 24.99 -3.42
C ASP A 149 -19.13 25.54 -4.52
N GLY A 150 -20.28 24.88 -4.76
CA GLY A 150 -21.31 25.33 -5.70
C GLY A 150 -21.06 24.93 -7.16
N GLU A 151 -20.07 24.08 -7.43
CA GLU A 151 -19.76 23.60 -8.76
C GLU A 151 -20.78 22.55 -9.23
N SER A 152 -21.09 22.57 -10.53
CA SER A 152 -21.93 21.54 -11.14
C SER A 152 -21.13 20.24 -11.27
N VAL A 153 -21.46 19.26 -10.44
CA VAL A 153 -20.79 17.96 -10.46
C VAL A 153 -21.63 16.97 -11.27
N PRO A 154 -21.15 16.50 -12.44
CA PRO A 154 -21.91 15.57 -13.27
C PRO A 154 -22.24 14.28 -12.51
N ALA A 155 -23.38 13.69 -12.86
CA ALA A 155 -23.81 12.42 -12.28
C ALA A 155 -22.77 11.33 -12.60
N LEU A 156 -22.64 10.37 -11.68
CA LEU A 156 -21.74 9.23 -11.85
C LEU A 156 -22.08 8.52 -13.16
N VAL A 157 -21.19 8.56 -14.14
CA VAL A 157 -21.34 7.72 -15.33
C VAL A 157 -21.00 6.32 -14.90
N SER A 158 -22.03 5.49 -14.67
CA SER A 158 -21.84 4.04 -14.53
C SER A 158 -21.37 3.51 -15.88
N VAL A 159 -20.05 3.46 -16.07
CA VAL A 159 -19.48 2.66 -17.15
C VAL A 159 -19.73 1.22 -16.73
N ASP A 160 -20.80 0.64 -17.26
CA ASP A 160 -21.11 -0.76 -17.09
C ASP A 160 -20.08 -1.53 -17.92
N ILE A 161 -18.98 -1.92 -17.27
CA ILE A 161 -17.97 -2.79 -17.87
C ILE A 161 -18.54 -4.21 -17.85
N SER A 162 -19.61 -4.42 -18.62
CA SER A 162 -20.03 -5.76 -18.99
C SER A 162 -18.99 -6.30 -19.96
N GLY A 163 -17.97 -6.95 -19.38
CA GLY A 163 -17.05 -7.79 -20.12
C GLY A 163 -17.85 -8.86 -20.83
N ARG A 164 -17.93 -8.74 -22.16
CA ARG A 164 -18.11 -9.90 -23.03
C ARG A 164 -16.94 -10.84 -22.80
N ASP A 165 -17.24 -12.05 -22.38
CA ASP A 165 -16.69 -13.29 -22.91
C ASP A 165 -17.85 -14.27 -23.11
#